data_AF-A0A2N2Q1W7-F1
#
_entry.id   AF-A0A2N2Q1W7-F1
#
_cell.length_a   1.000
_cell.length_b   1.000
_cell.length_c   1.000
_cell.angle_alpha   90.00
_cell.angle_beta   90.00
_cell.angle_gamma   90.00
#
_symmetry.space_group_name_H-M   'P 1'
#
loop_
_entity.id
_entity.type
_entity.pdbx_description
1 polymer ?
#
loop_
_entity_poly.entity_id
_entity_poly.type
_entity_poly.pdbx_seq_one_letter_code
_entity_poly.pdbx_strand_id
1 'polypeptide(L)'
;MHNIFDSKRKLIFLLWVLLCIGFFATSIASYYVSKNSIRDAIVNSELPLTADNIYSEIQKDLIRPIFISSMMASDTFVRDWVISGEDDIVKISRYLNEIKDTYGTFSSFFVSEKTRNYYYWDGLLKQVDGNKEVDAWYFRVRKMESPYEIN
;
A
#
# COMPACT_ATOMS: atom_id res chain seq x y z
N MET A 1 18.26 16.48 79.72
CA MET A 1 18.64 15.49 78.67
C MET A 1 17.49 15.06 77.74
N HIS A 2 16.21 15.35 78.07
CA HIS A 2 15.04 14.93 77.26
C HIS A 2 14.85 15.75 75.95
N ASN A 3 15.29 17.02 75.90
CA ASN A 3 15.10 17.89 74.72
C ASN A 3 16.00 17.58 73.50
N ILE A 4 17.14 16.91 73.70
CA ILE A 4 18.12 16.63 72.61
C ILE A 4 17.65 15.46 71.74
N PHE A 5 16.95 14.49 72.30
CA PHE A 5 16.38 13.38 71.53
C PHE A 5 15.20 13.82 70.66
N ASP A 6 14.42 14.79 71.14
CA ASP A 6 13.27 15.32 70.39
C ASP A 6 13.71 16.19 69.20
N SER A 7 14.78 16.98 69.34
CA SER A 7 15.36 17.75 68.23
C SER A 7 15.98 16.87 67.14
N LYS A 8 16.66 15.77 67.51
CA LYS A 8 17.18 14.78 66.55
C LYS A 8 16.07 14.08 65.76
N ARG A 9 14.98 13.67 66.43
CA ARG A 9 13.82 13.06 65.75
C ARG A 9 13.12 14.03 64.80
N LYS A 10 12.99 15.31 65.18
CA LYS A 10 12.46 16.36 64.30
C LYS A 10 13.33 16.57 63.06
N LEU A 11 14.66 16.55 63.20
CA LEU A 11 15.59 16.71 62.08
C LEU A 11 15.53 15.52 61.11
N ILE A 12 15.50 14.30 61.63
CA ILE A 12 15.35 13.07 60.81
C ILE A 12 14.00 13.09 60.08
N PHE A 13 12.93 13.49 60.76
CA PHE A 13 11.61 13.61 60.14
C PHE A 13 11.61 14.66 59.01
N LEU A 14 12.22 15.82 59.22
CA LEU A 14 12.32 16.87 58.21
C LEU A 14 13.13 16.41 56.99
N LEU A 15 14.23 15.69 57.21
CA LEU A 15 15.05 15.13 56.14
C LEU A 15 14.28 14.06 55.35
N TRP A 16 13.51 13.21 56.04
CA TRP A 16 12.64 12.23 55.40
C TRP A 16 11.57 12.90 54.54
N VAL A 17 10.88 13.91 55.07
CA VAL A 17 9.88 14.68 54.31
C VAL A 17 10.51 15.35 53.09
N LEU A 18 11.70 15.94 53.24
CA LEU A 18 12.43 16.56 52.13
C LEU A 18 12.78 15.55 51.04
N LEU A 19 13.26 14.36 51.41
CA LEU A 19 13.56 13.28 50.48
C LEU A 19 12.30 12.77 49.78
N CYS A 20 11.20 12.58 50.51
CA CYS A 20 9.93 12.18 49.92
C CYS A 20 9.45 13.21 48.89
N ILE A 21 9.48 14.50 49.22
CA ILE A 21 9.08 15.57 48.29
C ILE A 21 9.97 15.55 47.04
N GLY A 22 11.29 15.44 47.19
CA GLY A 22 12.22 15.34 46.06
C GLY A 22 11.96 14.11 45.19
N PHE A 23 11.71 12.95 45.81
CA PHE A 23 11.37 11.72 45.12
C PHE A 23 10.06 11.84 44.34
N PHE A 24 9.00 12.39 44.95
CA PHE A 24 7.72 12.58 44.27
C PHE A 24 7.83 13.61 43.14
N ALA A 25 8.52 14.73 43.36
CA ALA A 25 8.71 15.76 42.34
C ALA A 25 9.46 15.21 41.11
N THR A 26 10.56 14.49 41.32
CA THR A 26 11.34 13.87 40.25
C THR A 26 10.58 12.75 39.54
N SER A 27 9.81 11.95 40.28
CA SER A 27 8.97 10.89 39.71
C SER A 27 7.87 11.46 38.82
N ILE A 28 7.19 12.51 39.27
CA ILE A 28 6.14 13.19 38.51
C ILE A 28 6.72 13.83 37.25
N ALA A 29 7.85 14.54 37.37
CA ALA A 29 8.54 15.12 36.22
C ALA A 29 8.94 14.05 35.19
N SER A 30 9.54 12.95 35.66
CA SER A 30 9.92 11.81 34.81
C SER A 30 8.72 11.18 34.10
N TYR A 31 7.58 11.04 34.80
CA TYR A 31 6.36 10.52 34.21
C TYR A 31 5.85 11.40 33.05
N TYR A 32 5.81 12.73 33.24
CA TYR A 32 5.37 13.64 32.18
C TYR A 32 6.33 13.66 30.99
N VAL A 33 7.64 13.65 31.23
CA VAL A 33 8.66 13.58 30.18
C VAL A 33 8.51 12.27 29.39
N SER A 34 8.45 11.13 30.07
CA SER A 34 8.30 9.82 29.43
C SER A 34 7.02 9.73 28.60
N LYS A 35 5.89 10.21 29.15
CA LYS A 35 4.61 10.23 28.44
C LYS A 35 4.67 11.10 27.17
N ASN A 36 5.27 12.29 27.26
CA ASN A 36 5.39 13.17 26.10
C ASN A 36 6.32 12.57 25.05
N SER A 37 7.48 12.03 25.44
CA SER A 37 8.41 11.37 24.51
C SER A 37 7.77 10.18 23.78
N ILE A 38 6.99 9.35 24.48
CA ILE A 38 6.25 8.24 23.85
C ILE A 38 5.21 8.78 22.87
N ARG A 39 4.44 9.79 23.28
CA ARG A 39 3.42 10.40 22.41
C ARG A 39 4.05 11.02 21.17
N ASP A 40 5.15 11.76 21.34
CA ASP A 40 5.85 12.42 20.25
C ASP A 40 6.46 11.40 19.28
N ALA A 41 7.01 10.29 19.80
CA ALA A 41 7.49 9.18 18.98
C ALA A 41 6.35 8.53 18.17
N ILE A 42 5.19 8.30 18.79
CA ILE A 42 4.04 7.71 18.09
C ILE A 42 3.52 8.65 17.00
N VAL A 43 3.30 9.92 17.34
CA VAL A 43 2.65 10.89 16.44
C VAL A 43 3.57 11.31 15.30
N ASN A 44 4.85 11.55 15.58
CA ASN A 44 5.77 12.14 14.62
C ASN A 44 6.72 11.13 13.97
N SER A 45 6.71 9.86 14.40
CA SER A 45 7.59 8.83 13.83
C SER A 45 6.83 7.56 13.50
N GLU A 46 6.31 6.82 14.48
CA GLU A 46 5.77 5.47 14.26
C GLU A 46 4.56 5.45 13.31
N LEU A 47 3.59 6.36 13.50
CA LEU A 47 2.42 6.44 12.63
C LEU A 47 2.77 6.86 11.21
N PRO A 48 3.53 7.96 10.98
CA PRO A 48 4.03 8.30 9.65
C PRO A 48 4.83 7.17 9.00
N LEU A 49 5.78 6.55 9.72
CA LEU A 49 6.59 5.45 9.20
C LEU A 49 5.74 4.24 8.80
N THR A 50 4.71 3.92 9.59
CA THR A 50 3.77 2.85 9.24
C THR A 50 2.99 3.19 7.96
N ALA A 51 2.53 4.43 7.84
CA ALA A 51 1.86 4.90 6.63
C ALA A 51 2.80 4.87 5.40
N ASP A 52 4.05 5.31 5.55
CA ASP A 52 5.06 5.27 4.51
C ASP A 52 5.40 3.83 4.09
N ASN A 53 5.45 2.89 5.05
CA ASN A 53 5.64 1.47 4.78
C ASN A 53 4.46 0.88 4.01
N ILE A 54 3.21 1.18 4.41
CA ILE A 54 2.01 0.75 3.68
C ILE A 54 2.03 1.31 2.26
N TYR A 55 2.33 2.60 2.10
CA TYR A 55 2.43 3.25 0.79
C TYR A 55 3.51 2.63 -0.10
N SER A 56 4.65 2.27 0.50
CA SER A 56 5.76 1.63 -0.21
C SER A 56 5.42 0.21 -0.65
N GLU A 57 4.76 -0.58 0.19
CA GLU A 57 4.35 -1.94 -0.17
C GLU A 57 3.28 -1.90 -1.28
N ILE A 58 2.31 -0.98 -1.21
CA ILE A 58 1.32 -0.77 -2.28
C ILE A 58 2.02 -0.46 -3.61
N GLN A 59 2.95 0.51 -3.63
CA GLN A 59 3.67 0.86 -4.86
C GLN A 59 4.46 -0.33 -5.41
N LYS A 60 5.19 -1.03 -4.55
CA LYS A 60 6.00 -2.19 -4.92
C LYS A 60 5.15 -3.30 -5.53
N ASP A 61 3.97 -3.56 -4.98
CA ASP A 61 3.04 -4.55 -5.50
C ASP A 61 2.44 -4.14 -6.86
N LEU A 62 2.35 -2.84 -7.16
CA LEU A 62 1.90 -2.31 -8.45
C LEU A 62 2.96 -2.36 -9.56
N ILE A 63 4.26 -2.37 -9.21
CA ILE A 63 5.35 -2.40 -10.21
C ILE A 63 5.24 -3.65 -11.10
N ARG A 64 4.99 -4.82 -10.50
CA ARG A 64 4.98 -6.09 -11.24
C ARG A 64 3.86 -6.14 -12.28
N PRO A 65 2.57 -5.88 -11.96
CA PRO A 65 1.50 -5.84 -12.94
C PRO A 65 1.75 -4.84 -14.08
N ILE A 66 2.22 -3.62 -13.77
CA ILE A 66 2.51 -2.58 -14.79
C ILE A 66 3.57 -3.09 -15.77
N PHE A 67 4.64 -3.69 -15.26
CA PHE A 67 5.70 -4.21 -16.10
C PHE A 67 5.21 -5.34 -17.02
N ILE A 68 4.41 -6.28 -16.50
CA ILE A 68 3.85 -7.38 -17.30
C ILE A 68 2.89 -6.83 -18.37
N SER A 69 1.99 -5.90 -18.03
CA SER A 69 1.09 -5.29 -19.00
C SER A 69 1.84 -4.52 -20.08
N SER A 70 2.93 -3.84 -19.73
CA SER A 70 3.80 -3.18 -20.71
C SER A 70 4.48 -4.19 -21.63
N MET A 71 4.92 -5.34 -21.10
CA MET A 71 5.50 -6.41 -21.90
C MET A 71 4.46 -6.99 -22.87
N MET A 72 3.25 -7.28 -22.40
CA MET A 72 2.13 -7.74 -23.22
C MET A 72 1.79 -6.75 -24.34
N ALA A 73 1.79 -5.44 -24.05
CA ALA A 73 1.50 -4.41 -25.06
C ALA A 73 2.54 -4.34 -26.18
N SER A 74 3.78 -4.77 -25.91
CA SER A 74 4.88 -4.85 -26.88
C SER A 74 5.08 -6.23 -27.50
N ASP A 75 4.24 -7.20 -27.14
CA ASP A 75 4.39 -8.59 -27.56
C ASP A 75 4.08 -8.77 -29.06
N THR A 76 5.04 -9.29 -29.81
CA THR A 76 4.92 -9.48 -31.26
C THR A 76 3.87 -10.53 -31.61
N PHE A 77 3.67 -11.55 -30.78
CA PHE A 77 2.62 -12.56 -31.02
C PHE A 77 1.24 -11.90 -30.99
N VAL A 78 0.95 -11.08 -29.97
CA VAL A 78 -0.35 -10.40 -29.85
C VAL A 78 -0.57 -9.48 -31.04
N ARG A 79 0.46 -8.71 -31.44
CA ARG A 79 0.40 -7.82 -32.59
C ARG A 79 0.13 -8.58 -33.91
N ASP A 80 0.89 -9.63 -34.16
CA ASP A 80 0.77 -10.43 -35.40
C ASP A 80 -0.58 -11.15 -35.45
N TRP A 81 -1.08 -11.63 -34.30
CA TRP A 81 -2.38 -12.25 -34.17
C TRP A 81 -3.53 -11.28 -34.49
N VAL A 82 -3.47 -10.03 -33.99
CA VAL A 82 -4.45 -8.99 -34.34
C VAL A 82 -4.40 -8.62 -35.82
N ILE A 83 -3.19 -8.45 -36.39
CA ILE A 83 -3.01 -8.12 -37.81
C ILE A 83 -3.55 -9.24 -38.71
N SER A 84 -3.35 -10.49 -38.30
CA SER A 84 -3.83 -11.68 -39.00
C SER A 84 -5.35 -11.85 -38.95
N GLY A 85 -6.08 -10.99 -38.24
CA GLY A 85 -7.54 -11.00 -38.21
C GLY A 85 -8.17 -11.53 -36.93
N GLU A 86 -7.36 -11.78 -35.88
CA GLU A 86 -7.83 -12.34 -34.60
C GLU A 86 -8.38 -13.77 -34.74
N ASP A 87 -7.88 -14.52 -35.71
CA ASP A 87 -8.23 -15.92 -35.93
C ASP A 87 -7.69 -16.80 -34.81
N ASP A 88 -8.42 -17.84 -34.42
CA ASP A 88 -8.03 -18.80 -33.38
C ASP A 88 -7.95 -18.19 -31.97
N ILE A 89 -9.15 -18.01 -31.38
CA ILE A 89 -9.34 -17.52 -29.99
C ILE A 89 -8.57 -18.37 -28.97
N VAL A 90 -8.34 -19.65 -29.25
CA VAL A 90 -7.62 -20.56 -28.34
C VAL A 90 -6.17 -20.11 -28.15
N LYS A 91 -5.53 -19.58 -29.19
CA LYS A 91 -4.14 -19.09 -29.09
C LYS A 91 -4.02 -17.89 -28.16
N ILE A 92 -4.85 -16.86 -28.34
CA ILE A 92 -4.82 -15.67 -27.48
C ILE A 92 -5.23 -16.01 -26.04
N SER A 93 -6.22 -16.89 -25.87
CA SER A 93 -6.69 -17.29 -24.53
C SER A 93 -5.60 -18.07 -23.79
N ARG A 94 -4.90 -18.98 -24.48
CA ARG A 94 -3.75 -19.70 -23.91
C ARG A 94 -2.63 -18.75 -23.54
N TYR A 95 -2.29 -17.78 -24.41
CA TYR A 95 -1.31 -16.76 -24.10
C TYR A 95 -1.67 -15.99 -22.83
N LEU A 96 -2.90 -15.49 -22.75
CA LEU A 96 -3.39 -14.76 -21.58
C LEU A 96 -3.38 -15.66 -20.33
N ASN A 97 -3.82 -16.91 -20.43
CA ASN A 97 -3.78 -17.84 -19.31
C ASN A 97 -2.35 -18.11 -18.82
N GLU A 98 -1.39 -18.29 -19.73
CA GLU A 98 0.02 -18.48 -19.37
C GLU A 98 0.57 -17.28 -18.60
N ILE A 99 0.26 -16.04 -19.04
CA ILE A 99 0.63 -14.83 -18.31
C ILE A 99 -0.02 -14.81 -16.92
N LYS A 100 -1.31 -15.12 -16.82
CA LYS A 100 -2.05 -15.14 -15.56
C LYS A 100 -1.41 -16.11 -14.56
N ASP A 101 -1.17 -17.35 -15.00
CA ASP A 101 -0.68 -18.43 -14.14
C ASP A 101 0.81 -18.25 -13.80
N THR A 102 1.63 -17.83 -14.76
CA THR A 102 3.08 -17.60 -14.54
C THR A 102 3.35 -16.50 -13.54
N TYR A 103 2.60 -15.40 -13.62
CA TYR A 103 2.83 -14.22 -12.78
C TYR A 103 1.88 -14.11 -11.59
N GLY A 104 0.98 -15.08 -11.42
CA GLY A 104 0.01 -15.12 -10.33
C GLY A 104 -0.95 -13.92 -10.33
N THR A 105 -1.29 -13.38 -11.50
CA THR A 105 -2.24 -12.27 -11.58
C THR A 105 -3.67 -12.79 -11.42
N PHE A 106 -4.57 -11.93 -10.93
CA PHE A 106 -5.99 -12.29 -10.84
C PHE A 106 -6.61 -12.54 -12.22
N SER A 107 -6.21 -11.74 -13.20
CA SER A 107 -6.64 -11.85 -14.59
C SER A 107 -5.58 -11.27 -15.53
N SER A 108 -5.70 -11.63 -16.80
CA SER A 108 -4.99 -11.06 -17.93
C SER A 108 -5.99 -10.94 -19.08
N PHE A 109 -5.92 -9.85 -19.81
CA PHE A 109 -6.87 -9.57 -20.88
C PHE A 109 -6.27 -8.71 -21.99
N PHE A 110 -6.94 -8.74 -23.14
CA PHE A 110 -6.64 -7.92 -24.30
C PHE A 110 -7.94 -7.44 -24.94
N VAL A 111 -8.02 -6.15 -25.28
CA VAL A 111 -9.18 -5.60 -25.99
C VAL A 111 -8.72 -5.06 -27.34
N SER A 112 -9.28 -5.62 -28.41
CA SER A 112 -8.98 -5.16 -29.76
C SER A 112 -9.71 -3.87 -30.10
N GLU A 113 -8.96 -2.87 -30.61
CA GLU A 113 -9.54 -1.64 -31.15
C GLU A 113 -10.33 -1.89 -32.44
N LYS A 114 -9.90 -2.86 -33.26
CA LYS A 114 -10.49 -3.13 -34.58
C LYS A 114 -11.84 -3.83 -34.47
N THR A 115 -11.93 -4.90 -33.67
CA THR A 115 -13.13 -5.74 -33.56
C THR A 115 -13.97 -5.42 -32.33
N ARG A 116 -13.44 -4.64 -31.38
CA ARG A 116 -14.01 -4.41 -30.04
C ARG A 116 -14.08 -5.66 -29.17
N ASN A 117 -13.48 -6.77 -29.60
CA ASN A 117 -13.48 -8.00 -28.85
C ASN A 117 -12.61 -7.86 -27.59
N TYR A 118 -13.19 -8.18 -26.44
CA TYR A 118 -12.54 -8.31 -25.14
C TYR A 118 -12.21 -9.78 -24.95
N TYR A 119 -10.93 -10.12 -25.03
CA TYR A 119 -10.41 -11.44 -24.71
C TYR A 119 -9.86 -11.46 -23.29
N TYR A 120 -10.10 -12.56 -22.58
CA TYR A 120 -9.53 -12.83 -21.26
C TYR A 120 -8.94 -14.24 -21.25
N TRP A 121 -8.29 -14.63 -20.15
CA TRP A 121 -7.59 -15.91 -20.02
C TRP A 121 -8.41 -17.16 -20.41
N ASP A 122 -9.73 -17.11 -20.36
CA ASP A 122 -10.64 -18.22 -20.71
C ASP A 122 -11.53 -17.93 -21.94
N GLY A 123 -11.06 -17.11 -22.89
CA GLY A 123 -11.74 -16.93 -24.17
C GLY A 123 -12.12 -15.50 -24.51
N LEU A 124 -13.16 -15.39 -25.35
CA LEU A 124 -13.82 -14.12 -25.65
C LEU A 124 -14.85 -13.83 -24.55
N LEU A 125 -14.66 -12.73 -23.82
CA LEU A 125 -15.57 -12.30 -22.76
C LEU A 125 -16.81 -11.60 -23.34
N LYS A 126 -16.59 -10.58 -24.16
CA LYS A 126 -17.65 -9.75 -24.78
C LYS A 126 -17.08 -8.82 -25.84
N GLN A 127 -17.93 -8.03 -26.48
CA GLN A 127 -17.52 -6.83 -27.21
C GLN A 127 -17.72 -5.59 -26.34
N VAL A 128 -16.73 -4.70 -26.28
CA VAL A 128 -16.82 -3.44 -25.53
C VAL A 128 -17.73 -2.45 -26.26
N ASP A 129 -18.62 -1.81 -25.51
CA ASP A 129 -19.61 -0.87 -26.05
C ASP A 129 -19.48 0.49 -25.36
N GLY A 130 -19.20 1.54 -26.14
CA GLY A 130 -19.02 2.90 -25.60
C GLY A 130 -20.28 3.51 -24.98
N ASN A 131 -21.45 2.92 -25.23
CA ASN A 131 -22.70 3.34 -24.60
C ASN A 131 -22.93 2.69 -23.23
N LYS A 132 -22.12 1.70 -22.84
CA LYS A 132 -22.20 1.04 -21.53
C LYS A 132 -21.20 1.66 -20.58
N GLU A 133 -21.69 2.12 -19.43
CA GLU A 133 -20.84 2.72 -18.39
C GLU A 133 -19.69 1.80 -17.94
N VAL A 134 -19.96 0.50 -17.84
CA VAL A 134 -18.97 -0.53 -17.48
C VAL A 134 -17.82 -0.69 -18.50
N ASP A 135 -17.98 -0.18 -19.73
CA ASP A 135 -16.97 -0.25 -20.78
C ASP A 135 -16.33 1.12 -21.07
N ALA A 136 -16.80 2.18 -20.41
CA ALA A 136 -16.33 3.55 -20.60
C ALA A 136 -14.82 3.70 -20.32
N TRP A 137 -14.28 2.89 -19.39
CA TRP A 137 -12.85 2.87 -19.07
C TRP A 137 -11.99 2.64 -20.33
N TYR A 138 -12.39 1.72 -21.21
CA TYR A 138 -11.61 1.38 -22.40
C TYR A 138 -11.54 2.55 -23.39
N PHE A 139 -12.67 3.21 -23.62
CA PHE A 139 -12.76 4.37 -24.52
C PHE A 139 -12.08 5.61 -23.96
N ARG A 140 -11.91 5.69 -22.64
CA ARG A 140 -11.06 6.68 -21.96
C ARG A 140 -9.59 6.35 -22.15
N VAL A 141 -9.17 5.13 -21.78
CA VAL A 141 -7.76 4.68 -21.82
C VAL A 141 -7.16 4.79 -23.21
N ARG A 142 -7.90 4.42 -24.26
CA ARG A 142 -7.40 4.52 -25.65
C ARG A 142 -7.07 5.96 -26.10
N LYS A 143 -7.55 6.98 -25.39
CA LYS A 143 -7.32 8.41 -25.68
C LYS A 143 -6.20 9.00 -24.82
N MET A 144 -5.61 8.23 -23.91
CA MET A 144 -4.56 8.70 -23.03
C MET A 144 -3.25 8.86 -23.78
N GLU A 145 -2.47 9.88 -23.39
CA GLU A 145 -1.08 10.04 -23.84
C GLU A 145 -0.11 9.18 -23.03
N SER A 146 -0.44 8.91 -21.76
CA SER A 146 0.34 8.01 -20.90
C SER A 146 0.19 6.55 -21.35
N PRO A 147 1.27 5.74 -21.33
CA PRO A 147 1.23 4.35 -21.76
C PRO A 147 0.41 3.41 -20.84
N TYR A 148 0.09 3.84 -19.61
CA TYR A 148 -0.73 3.08 -18.68
C TYR A 148 -1.49 3.98 -17.68
N GLU A 149 -2.49 3.41 -17.01
CA GLU A 149 -3.16 3.97 -15.82
C GLU A 149 -3.29 2.90 -14.73
N ILE A 150 -3.45 3.34 -13.48
CA ILE A 150 -3.82 2.50 -12.34
C ILE A 150 -5.22 2.95 -11.91
N ASN A 151 -6.15 2.00 -11.77
CA ASN A 151 -7.54 2.25 -11.35
C ASN A 151 -7.74 1.91 -9.87
#